data_AF-A0A3S1E7I3-F1
#
_entry.id   AF-A0A3S1E7I3-F1
#
_cell.length_a   1.000
_cell.length_b   1.000
_cell.length_c   1.000
_cell.angle_alpha   90.00
_cell.angle_beta   90.00
_cell.angle_gamma   90.00
#
_symmetry.space_group_name_H-M   'P 1'
#
loop_
_entity.id
_entity.type
_entity.pdbx_description
1 polymer ?
#
loop_
_entity_poly.entity_id
_entity_poly.type
_entity_poly.pdbx_seq_one_letter_code
_entity_poly.pdbx_strand_id
1 'polypeptide(L)'
;MSRDDPFGLSEDRERTRIRLTGAAPRPLAPLAPGAPVKRARAHPNTLINIFAPLLEFAPELESALAPENPEVMRTRLLDELVRARDAAVAAGSSLERADQAAWAVAALLDDLALNTPWGGASAWPRQPLVVMLRGDVDAGTQFFTRLDELERHPNRDREMLELQYYCLALGFRGKYRVPGRAGDRSLNAVRVAAARFLRNADAEDAPLSPNWKGVVASDEPQRFIVPIWVM
;
A
#
# COMPACT_ATOMS: atom_id res chain seq x y z
N MET A 1 29.61 -7.77 32.80
CA MET A 1 28.16 -7.89 32.54
C MET A 1 27.64 -6.45 32.48
N SER A 2 27.03 -5.89 31.45
CA SER A 2 26.37 -6.39 30.24
C SER A 2 26.96 -5.67 29.02
N ARG A 3 27.21 -6.40 27.92
CA ARG A 3 27.49 -5.79 26.62
C ARG A 3 26.20 -5.97 25.85
N ASP A 4 25.33 -4.96 25.91
CA ASP A 4 24.00 -5.02 25.31
C ASP A 4 24.13 -5.22 23.80
N ASP A 5 23.89 -6.45 23.38
CA ASP A 5 23.65 -6.85 21.99
C ASP A 5 22.12 -6.95 21.84
N PRO A 6 21.43 -5.86 21.51
CA PRO A 6 19.96 -5.78 21.55
C PRO A 6 19.27 -6.72 20.56
N PHE A 7 20.04 -7.41 19.72
CA PHE A 7 19.55 -8.34 18.70
C PHE A 7 20.09 -9.77 18.88
N GLY A 8 20.93 -10.05 19.90
CA GLY A 8 21.44 -11.40 20.18
C GLY A 8 22.28 -12.02 19.05
N LEU A 9 22.89 -11.20 18.19
CA LEU A 9 23.56 -11.62 16.94
C LEU A 9 25.02 -12.06 17.15
N SER A 10 25.51 -12.03 18.39
CA SER A 10 26.87 -12.40 18.74
C SER A 10 27.10 -13.92 18.73
N GLU A 11 26.08 -14.72 19.06
CA GLU A 11 26.18 -16.19 19.11
C GLU A 11 25.49 -16.92 17.94
N ASP A 12 24.88 -16.19 17.02
CA ASP A 12 24.16 -16.79 15.90
C ASP A 12 25.14 -17.45 14.90
N ARG A 13 25.15 -18.80 14.90
CA ARG A 13 26.03 -19.63 14.07
C ARG A 13 25.66 -19.56 12.58
N GLU A 14 24.46 -19.10 12.25
CA GLU A 14 23.99 -18.97 10.85
C GLU A 14 24.39 -17.64 10.22
N ARG A 15 25.19 -16.82 10.92
CA ARG A 15 25.64 -15.53 10.42
C ARG A 15 26.54 -15.69 9.20
N THR A 16 26.05 -15.29 8.03
CA THR A 16 26.86 -15.13 6.81
C THR A 16 27.93 -14.05 7.03
N ARG A 17 29.13 -14.46 7.44
CA ARG A 17 30.28 -13.58 7.59
C ARG A 17 30.95 -13.39 6.23
N ILE A 18 30.67 -12.26 5.58
CA ILE A 18 31.36 -11.87 4.35
C ILE A 18 32.80 -11.48 4.70
N ARG A 19 33.74 -12.43 4.61
CA ARG A 19 35.17 -12.09 4.58
C ARG A 19 35.50 -11.62 3.17
N LEU A 20 35.90 -10.35 3.02
CA LEU A 20 36.64 -9.94 1.82
C LEU A 20 37.99 -10.64 1.85
N THR A 21 38.08 -11.83 1.25
CA THR A 21 39.36 -12.40 0.84
C THR A 21 39.96 -11.44 -0.17
N GLY A 22 41.21 -11.00 0.05
CA GLY A 22 41.99 -10.17 -0.85
C GLY A 22 42.38 -10.90 -2.13
N ALA A 23 41.41 -11.49 -2.82
CA ALA A 23 41.56 -11.92 -4.19
C ALA A 23 41.75 -10.67 -5.05
N ALA A 24 42.82 -10.64 -5.86
CA ALA A 24 42.95 -9.66 -6.91
C ALA A 24 41.62 -9.61 -7.70
N PRO A 25 41.10 -8.41 -8.03
CA PRO A 25 39.80 -8.28 -8.66
C PRO A 25 39.78 -9.13 -9.92
N ARG A 26 39.03 -10.23 -9.88
CA ARG A 26 38.71 -11.01 -11.08
C ARG A 26 38.11 -9.99 -12.05
N PRO A 27 38.57 -9.91 -13.32
CA PRO A 27 37.98 -8.98 -14.26
C PRO A 27 36.48 -9.27 -14.26
N LEU A 28 35.71 -8.29 -13.78
CA LEU A 28 34.26 -8.34 -13.83
C LEU A 28 33.93 -8.57 -15.30
N ALA A 29 33.44 -9.76 -15.62
CA ALA A 29 32.74 -9.94 -16.88
C ALA A 29 31.70 -8.80 -16.91
N PRO A 30 31.66 -7.99 -17.98
CA PRO A 30 30.76 -6.85 -18.03
C PRO A 30 29.39 -7.36 -17.64
N LEU A 31 28.84 -6.80 -16.54
CA LEU A 31 27.48 -7.08 -16.13
C LEU A 31 26.67 -6.89 -17.42
N ALA A 32 26.08 -7.98 -17.95
CA ALA A 32 25.13 -7.84 -19.03
C ALA A 32 24.14 -6.79 -18.53
N PRO A 33 23.89 -5.70 -19.29
CA PRO A 33 23.05 -4.62 -18.80
C PRO A 33 21.75 -5.26 -18.35
N GLY A 34 21.53 -5.26 -17.03
CA GLY A 34 20.32 -5.82 -16.46
C GLY A 34 19.19 -5.15 -17.21
N ALA A 35 18.29 -5.96 -17.80
CA ALA A 35 17.14 -5.43 -18.52
C ALA A 35 16.55 -4.32 -17.65
N PRO A 36 16.39 -3.09 -18.18
CA PRO A 36 15.95 -1.98 -17.38
C PRO A 36 14.70 -2.43 -16.65
N VAL A 37 14.76 -2.51 -15.32
CA VAL A 37 13.58 -2.74 -14.50
C VAL A 37 12.73 -1.52 -14.80
N LYS A 38 11.79 -1.67 -15.74
CA LYS A 38 10.79 -0.66 -16.01
C LYS A 38 10.05 -0.55 -14.69
N ARG A 39 10.42 0.44 -13.87
CA ARG A 39 9.59 0.96 -12.80
C ARG A 39 8.40 1.67 -13.44
N ALA A 40 7.65 0.95 -14.27
CA ALA A 40 6.26 1.28 -14.43
C ALA A 40 5.71 1.00 -13.03
N ARG A 41 5.44 2.07 -12.28
CA ARG A 41 4.57 2.04 -11.08
C ARG A 41 3.13 1.71 -11.51
N ALA A 42 2.98 0.80 -12.47
CA ALA A 42 1.73 0.43 -13.08
C ALA A 42 1.27 -0.78 -12.30
N HIS A 43 0.36 -0.52 -11.35
CA HIS A 43 -0.50 -1.56 -10.84
C HIS A 43 -1.24 -2.18 -12.04
N PRO A 44 -1.50 -3.50 -12.08
CA PRO A 44 -2.32 -4.11 -13.13
C PRO A 44 -3.73 -3.53 -13.25
N ASN A 45 -4.19 -2.83 -12.22
CA ASN A 45 -5.50 -2.20 -12.12
C ASN A 45 -5.43 -0.74 -12.54
N THR A 46 -6.16 -0.40 -13.59
CA THR A 46 -6.13 0.94 -14.19
C THR A 46 -6.71 1.98 -13.23
N LEU A 47 -7.76 1.65 -12.47
CA LEU A 47 -8.37 2.55 -11.49
C LEU A 47 -7.36 2.93 -10.40
N ILE A 48 -6.59 1.97 -9.88
CA ILE A 48 -5.56 2.26 -8.86
C ILE A 48 -4.51 3.23 -9.41
N ASN A 49 -4.06 3.03 -10.65
CA ASN A 49 -3.08 3.93 -11.26
C ASN A 49 -3.62 5.36 -11.43
N ILE A 50 -4.89 5.48 -11.82
CA ILE A 50 -5.53 6.79 -12.04
C ILE A 50 -5.75 7.54 -10.73
N PHE A 51 -6.20 6.85 -9.69
CA PHE A 51 -6.46 7.46 -8.37
C PHE A 51 -5.20 7.48 -7.47
N ALA A 52 -4.05 7.02 -7.97
CA ALA A 52 -2.81 6.92 -7.19
C ALA A 52 -2.42 8.22 -6.47
N PRO A 53 -2.49 9.43 -7.06
CA PRO A 53 -2.14 10.66 -6.35
C PRO A 53 -2.94 10.88 -5.05
N LEU A 54 -4.22 10.52 -5.06
CA LEU A 54 -5.11 10.66 -3.90
C LEU A 54 -4.89 9.52 -2.89
N LEU A 55 -4.67 8.30 -3.36
CA LEU A 55 -4.39 7.14 -2.52
C LEU A 55 -3.04 7.26 -1.81
N GLU A 56 -2.01 7.80 -2.49
CA GLU A 56 -0.69 8.07 -1.92
C GLU A 56 -0.75 9.19 -0.87
N PHE A 57 -1.63 10.17 -1.03
CA PHE A 57 -1.82 11.26 -0.07
C PHE A 57 -2.63 10.84 1.18
N ALA A 58 -3.46 9.80 1.08
CA ALA A 58 -4.37 9.41 2.17
C ALA A 58 -3.67 9.19 3.54
N PRO A 59 -2.53 8.48 3.65
CA PRO A 59 -1.82 8.32 4.93
C PRO A 59 -1.26 9.64 5.49
N GLU A 60 -0.85 10.56 4.61
CA GLU A 60 -0.39 11.89 5.02
C GLU A 60 -1.54 12.70 5.60
N LEU A 61 -2.74 12.59 5.02
CA LEU A 61 -3.95 13.25 5.53
C LEU A 61 -4.33 12.79 6.94
N GLU A 62 -4.22 11.49 7.24
CA GLU A 62 -4.54 10.94 8.57
C GLU A 62 -3.61 11.50 9.67
N SER A 63 -2.35 11.76 9.32
CA SER A 63 -1.32 12.25 10.25
C SER A 63 -1.06 13.76 10.15
N ALA A 64 -1.80 14.47 9.29
CA ALA A 64 -1.57 15.88 9.03
C ALA A 64 -1.85 16.74 10.26
N LEU A 65 -0.90 17.66 10.55
CA LEU A 65 -1.17 18.81 11.41
C LEU A 65 -2.26 19.68 10.76
N ALA A 66 -2.96 20.46 11.59
CA ALA A 66 -4.00 21.35 11.11
C ALA A 66 -3.47 22.25 9.99
N PRO A 67 -3.99 22.15 8.76
CA PRO A 67 -3.56 23.03 7.69
C PRO A 67 -4.02 24.46 7.99
N GLU A 68 -3.29 25.45 7.50
CA GLU A 68 -3.66 26.87 7.66
C GLU A 68 -5.08 27.15 7.15
N ASN A 69 -5.48 26.44 6.08
CA ASN A 69 -6.82 26.53 5.52
C ASN A 69 -7.33 25.14 5.07
N PRO A 70 -8.09 24.43 5.92
CA PRO A 70 -8.70 23.14 5.59
C PRO A 70 -9.64 23.20 4.37
N GLU A 71 -10.30 24.34 4.13
CA GLU A 71 -11.23 24.51 3.01
C GLU A 71 -10.50 24.48 1.67
N VAL A 72 -9.34 25.15 1.58
CA VAL A 72 -8.52 25.16 0.36
C VAL A 72 -7.99 23.76 0.07
N MET A 73 -7.56 23.02 1.09
CA MET A 73 -7.13 21.62 0.93
C MET A 73 -8.29 20.76 0.40
N ARG A 74 -9.48 20.87 0.99
CA ARG A 74 -10.67 20.13 0.54
C ARG A 74 -11.02 20.44 -0.91
N THR A 75 -11.03 21.71 -1.31
CA THR A 75 -11.30 22.09 -2.70
C THR A 75 -10.29 21.49 -3.67
N ARG A 76 -8.99 21.49 -3.31
CA ARG A 76 -7.95 20.84 -4.13
C ARG A 76 -8.15 19.33 -4.26
N LEU A 77 -8.54 18.65 -3.17
CA LEU A 77 -8.85 17.22 -3.21
C LEU A 77 -10.07 16.94 -4.09
N LEU A 78 -11.09 17.80 -4.03
CA LEU A 78 -12.26 17.69 -4.90
C LEU A 78 -11.88 17.87 -6.38
N ASP A 79 -11.08 18.88 -6.70
CA ASP A 79 -10.62 19.12 -8.08
C ASP A 79 -9.83 17.92 -8.60
N GLU A 80 -8.96 17.34 -7.78
CA GLU A 80 -8.17 16.16 -8.14
C GLU A 80 -9.04 14.89 -8.28
N LEU A 81 -10.07 14.73 -7.44
CA LEU A 81 -11.07 13.65 -7.59
C LEU A 81 -11.81 13.74 -8.92
N VAL A 82 -12.21 14.96 -9.32
CA VAL A 82 -12.87 15.19 -10.61
C VAL A 82 -11.91 14.90 -11.77
N ARG A 83 -10.65 15.34 -11.67
CA ARG A 83 -9.62 15.02 -12.68
C ARG A 83 -9.39 13.52 -12.83
N ALA A 84 -9.24 12.80 -11.71
CA ALA A 84 -9.04 11.35 -11.72
C ALA A 84 -10.25 10.62 -12.30
N ARG A 85 -11.47 11.05 -11.94
CA ARG A 85 -12.72 10.53 -12.53
C ARG A 85 -12.74 10.72 -14.05
N ASP A 86 -12.47 11.93 -14.54
CA ASP A 86 -12.49 12.22 -15.97
C ASP A 86 -11.39 11.45 -16.72
N ALA A 87 -10.23 11.25 -16.08
CA ALA A 87 -9.16 10.39 -16.59
C ALA A 87 -9.60 8.91 -16.67
N ALA A 88 -10.39 8.41 -15.72
CA ALA A 88 -10.94 7.06 -15.79
C ALA A 88 -11.94 6.88 -16.93
N VAL A 89 -12.75 7.89 -17.21
CA VAL A 89 -13.63 7.91 -18.40
C VAL A 89 -12.79 7.91 -19.68
N ALA A 90 -11.77 8.77 -19.75
CA ALA A 90 -10.86 8.84 -20.90
C ALA A 90 -10.08 7.53 -21.13
N ALA A 91 -9.81 6.78 -20.07
CA ALA A 91 -9.18 5.45 -20.12
C ALA A 91 -10.16 4.30 -20.47
N GLY A 92 -11.44 4.60 -20.74
CA GLY A 92 -12.43 3.65 -21.21
C GLY A 92 -13.40 3.11 -20.15
N SER A 93 -13.39 3.63 -18.91
CA SER A 93 -14.43 3.31 -17.94
C SER A 93 -15.75 4.01 -18.30
N SER A 94 -16.88 3.36 -18.00
CA SER A 94 -18.18 4.07 -18.07
C SER A 94 -18.21 5.20 -17.04
N LEU A 95 -19.02 6.23 -17.30
CA LEU A 95 -19.19 7.35 -16.37
C LEU A 95 -19.62 6.88 -14.98
N GLU A 96 -20.58 5.96 -14.92
CA GLU A 96 -21.07 5.39 -13.67
C GLU A 96 -19.96 4.71 -12.87
N ARG A 97 -19.11 3.93 -13.55
CA ARG A 97 -17.97 3.24 -12.92
C ARG A 97 -16.91 4.22 -12.44
N ALA A 98 -16.57 5.23 -13.25
CA ALA A 98 -15.65 6.29 -12.89
C ALA A 98 -16.15 7.09 -11.67
N ASP A 99 -17.45 7.41 -11.66
CA ASP A 99 -18.09 8.01 -10.50
C ASP A 99 -17.93 7.12 -9.27
N GLN A 100 -18.30 5.83 -9.37
CA GLN A 100 -18.20 4.85 -8.27
C GLN A 100 -16.79 4.80 -7.66
N ALA A 101 -15.75 4.80 -8.51
CA ALA A 101 -14.37 4.84 -8.07
C ALA A 101 -14.05 6.15 -7.32
N ALA A 102 -14.41 7.31 -7.89
CA ALA A 102 -14.18 8.61 -7.26
C ALA A 102 -14.89 8.73 -5.91
N TRP A 103 -16.11 8.20 -5.79
CA TRP A 103 -16.84 8.19 -4.52
C TRP A 103 -16.19 7.27 -3.48
N ALA A 104 -15.64 6.12 -3.87
CA ALA A 104 -14.97 5.22 -2.94
C ALA A 104 -13.69 5.87 -2.36
N VAL A 105 -12.94 6.61 -3.20
CA VAL A 105 -11.76 7.37 -2.78
C VAL A 105 -12.16 8.59 -1.95
N ALA A 106 -13.23 9.31 -2.33
CA ALA A 106 -13.75 10.41 -1.53
C ALA A 106 -14.20 9.95 -0.14
N ALA A 107 -14.87 8.80 -0.04
CA ALA A 107 -15.28 8.21 1.23
C ALA A 107 -14.08 7.88 2.14
N LEU A 108 -12.97 7.39 1.57
CA LEU A 108 -11.70 7.24 2.28
C LEU A 108 -11.20 8.58 2.83
N LEU A 109 -11.05 9.58 1.96
CA LEU A 109 -10.48 10.87 2.33
C LEU A 109 -11.34 11.59 3.38
N ASP A 110 -12.67 11.52 3.26
CA ASP A 110 -13.60 12.06 4.25
C ASP A 110 -13.48 11.35 5.59
N ASP A 111 -13.41 10.01 5.60
CA ASP A 111 -13.23 9.22 6.82
C ASP A 111 -11.92 9.57 7.51
N LEU A 112 -10.82 9.75 6.77
CA LEU A 112 -9.53 10.14 7.36
C LEU A 112 -9.57 11.57 7.89
N ALA A 113 -10.01 12.53 7.07
CA ALA A 113 -10.06 13.94 7.45
C ALA A 113 -10.92 14.20 8.68
N LEU A 114 -12.13 13.61 8.74
CA LEU A 114 -13.04 13.78 9.88
C LEU A 114 -12.49 13.21 11.20
N ASN A 115 -11.53 12.30 11.12
CA ASN A 115 -10.89 11.68 12.29
C ASN A 115 -9.52 12.30 12.64
N THR A 116 -9.15 13.40 12.00
CA THR A 116 -8.03 14.25 12.44
C THR A 116 -8.46 15.20 13.59
N PRO A 117 -7.51 15.72 14.41
CA PRO A 117 -7.85 16.68 15.46
C PRO A 117 -8.52 17.97 14.98
N TRP A 118 -8.32 18.35 13.72
CA TRP A 118 -8.83 19.59 13.12
C TRP A 118 -10.06 19.38 12.23
N GLY A 119 -10.29 18.17 11.73
CA GLY A 119 -11.38 17.86 10.80
C GLY A 119 -12.75 18.20 11.38
N GLY A 120 -13.01 17.79 12.63
CA GLY A 120 -14.28 18.06 13.30
C GLY A 120 -14.57 19.55 13.57
N ALA A 121 -13.54 20.39 13.66
CA ALA A 121 -13.67 21.83 13.89
C ALA A 121 -13.77 22.65 12.58
N SER A 122 -13.51 22.03 11.43
CA SER A 122 -13.57 22.65 10.10
C SER A 122 -14.99 22.58 9.48
N ALA A 123 -15.18 23.01 8.23
CA ALA A 123 -16.46 22.79 7.54
C ALA A 123 -16.62 21.37 6.97
N TRP A 124 -15.63 20.49 7.14
CA TRP A 124 -15.65 19.12 6.61
C TRP A 124 -16.89 18.30 7.02
N PRO A 125 -17.36 18.32 8.29
CA PRO A 125 -18.57 17.58 8.67
C PRO A 125 -19.84 18.06 7.97
N ARG A 126 -19.89 19.34 7.58
CA ARG A 126 -21.05 19.95 6.91
C ARG A 126 -21.06 19.69 5.41
N GLN A 127 -19.88 19.53 4.81
CA GLN A 127 -19.67 19.43 3.38
C GLN A 127 -18.50 18.47 3.10
N PRO A 128 -18.68 17.16 3.35
CA PRO A 128 -17.67 16.16 2.99
C PRO A 128 -17.61 16.01 1.45
N LEU A 129 -16.50 15.49 0.93
CA LEU A 129 -16.25 15.30 -0.51
C LEU A 129 -17.33 14.44 -1.16
N VAL A 130 -17.82 13.39 -0.48
CA VAL A 130 -18.92 12.53 -0.98
C VAL A 130 -20.23 13.30 -1.18
N VAL A 131 -20.56 14.25 -0.29
CA VAL A 131 -21.72 15.13 -0.43
C VAL A 131 -21.51 16.09 -1.60
N MET A 132 -20.31 16.64 -1.75
CA MET A 132 -20.01 17.57 -2.85
C MET A 132 -20.03 16.87 -4.22
N LEU A 133 -19.60 15.61 -4.31
CA LEU A 133 -19.60 14.83 -5.55
C LEU A 133 -20.99 14.31 -5.93
N ARG A 134 -21.79 13.85 -4.97
CA ARG A 134 -23.04 13.11 -5.26
C ARG A 134 -24.24 13.41 -4.38
N GLY A 135 -24.12 14.33 -3.43
CA GLY A 135 -25.18 14.64 -2.47
C GLY A 135 -25.43 13.53 -1.45
N ASP A 136 -24.51 12.57 -1.34
CA ASP A 136 -24.65 11.41 -0.45
C ASP A 136 -24.12 11.70 0.95
N VAL A 137 -24.92 11.42 1.98
CA VAL A 137 -24.64 11.76 3.38
C VAL A 137 -24.21 10.57 4.25
N ASP A 138 -24.36 9.32 3.78
CA ASP A 138 -24.04 8.11 4.57
C ASP A 138 -23.03 7.20 3.87
N ALA A 139 -21.87 7.77 3.51
CA ALA A 139 -20.81 7.00 2.88
C ALA A 139 -20.21 5.92 3.81
N GLY A 140 -20.16 6.17 5.13
CA GLY A 140 -19.57 5.26 6.11
C GLY A 140 -20.25 3.90 6.19
N THR A 141 -21.58 3.84 5.96
CA THR A 141 -22.33 2.58 5.90
C THR A 141 -22.40 2.04 4.47
N GLN A 142 -22.69 2.91 3.50
CA GLN A 142 -22.87 2.52 2.10
C GLN A 142 -21.61 1.92 1.48
N PHE A 143 -20.43 2.30 1.95
CA PHE A 143 -19.17 1.73 1.46
C PHE A 143 -19.18 0.21 1.58
N PHE A 144 -19.60 -0.30 2.75
CA PHE A 144 -19.67 -1.74 2.99
C PHE A 144 -20.83 -2.41 2.24
N THR A 145 -21.95 -1.71 2.03
CA THR A 145 -23.04 -2.26 1.18
C THR A 145 -22.57 -2.48 -0.25
N ARG A 146 -21.79 -1.54 -0.80
CA ARG A 146 -21.20 -1.66 -2.16
C ARG A 146 -20.11 -2.72 -2.20
N LEU A 147 -19.30 -2.84 -1.15
CA LEU A 147 -18.31 -3.91 -1.03
C LEU A 147 -18.98 -5.28 -1.01
N ASP A 148 -20.03 -5.46 -0.21
CA ASP A 148 -20.80 -6.71 -0.14
C ASP A 148 -21.38 -7.11 -1.50
N GLU A 149 -21.81 -6.14 -2.32
CA GLU A 149 -22.29 -6.39 -3.68
C GLU A 149 -21.17 -6.88 -4.62
N LEU A 150 -19.99 -6.27 -4.54
CA LEU A 150 -18.81 -6.71 -5.29
C LEU A 150 -18.34 -8.09 -4.85
N GLU A 151 -18.37 -8.40 -3.55
CA GLU A 151 -17.99 -9.71 -3.00
C GLU A 151 -18.95 -10.84 -3.42
N ARG A 152 -20.23 -10.55 -3.67
CA ARG A 152 -21.18 -11.53 -4.23
C ARG A 152 -20.84 -11.88 -5.69
N HIS A 153 -20.23 -10.95 -6.43
CA HIS A 153 -19.91 -11.10 -7.84
C HIS A 153 -18.46 -10.64 -8.15
N PRO A 154 -17.43 -11.26 -7.54
CA PRO A 154 -16.06 -10.74 -7.53
C PRO A 154 -15.41 -10.69 -8.93
N ASN A 155 -15.89 -11.52 -9.85
CA ASN A 155 -15.42 -11.53 -11.24
C ASN A 155 -16.07 -10.45 -12.12
N ARG A 156 -17.13 -9.77 -11.65
CA ARG A 156 -17.86 -8.76 -12.43
C ARG A 156 -17.06 -7.46 -12.55
N ASP A 157 -16.48 -7.03 -11.44
CA ASP A 157 -15.62 -5.84 -11.41
C ASP A 157 -14.51 -6.01 -10.36
N ARG A 158 -13.52 -6.85 -10.70
CA ARG A 158 -12.37 -7.14 -9.83
C ARG A 158 -11.54 -5.88 -9.54
N GLU A 159 -11.40 -4.98 -10.52
CA GLU A 159 -10.65 -3.74 -10.34
C GLU A 159 -11.32 -2.80 -9.32
N MET A 160 -12.66 -2.69 -9.32
CA MET A 160 -13.40 -1.90 -8.33
C MET A 160 -13.32 -2.52 -6.94
N LEU A 161 -13.42 -3.86 -6.85
CA LEU A 161 -13.24 -4.58 -5.59
C LEU A 161 -11.85 -4.31 -5.00
N GLU A 162 -10.82 -4.33 -5.84
CA GLU A 162 -9.46 -4.05 -5.44
C GLU A 162 -9.27 -2.59 -5.01
N LEU A 163 -9.87 -1.62 -5.72
CA LEU A 163 -9.83 -0.22 -5.30
C LEU A 163 -10.46 -0.01 -3.91
N GLN A 164 -11.62 -0.62 -3.63
CA GLN A 164 -12.23 -0.55 -2.30
C GLN A 164 -11.39 -1.27 -1.23
N TYR A 165 -10.77 -2.39 -1.58
CA TYR A 165 -9.80 -3.05 -0.69
C TYR A 165 -8.62 -2.13 -0.36
N TYR A 166 -8.09 -1.39 -1.34
CA TYR A 166 -7.04 -0.40 -1.11
C TYR A 166 -7.51 0.70 -0.14
N CYS A 167 -8.73 1.21 -0.27
CA CYS A 167 -9.29 2.15 0.71
C CYS A 167 -9.31 1.56 2.14
N LEU A 168 -9.70 0.28 2.31
CA LEU A 168 -9.64 -0.39 3.61
C LEU A 168 -8.21 -0.55 4.14
N ALA A 169 -7.26 -0.84 3.24
CA ALA A 169 -5.84 -0.99 3.59
C ALA A 169 -5.21 0.34 4.02
N LEU A 170 -5.67 1.47 3.44
CA LEU A 170 -5.22 2.83 3.72
C LEU A 170 -5.94 3.49 4.91
N GLY A 171 -6.78 2.75 5.64
CA GLY A 171 -7.31 3.20 6.93
C GLY A 171 -8.79 3.58 6.96
N PHE A 172 -9.54 3.38 5.87
CA PHE A 172 -11.00 3.54 5.92
C PHE A 172 -11.61 2.60 6.96
N ARG A 173 -12.39 3.14 7.90
CA ARG A 173 -13.15 2.33 8.88
C ARG A 173 -14.65 2.50 8.79
N GLY A 174 -15.15 3.68 8.39
CA GLY A 174 -16.58 3.97 8.29
C GLY A 174 -17.37 3.53 9.53
N LYS A 175 -18.45 2.76 9.31
CA LYS A 175 -19.32 2.22 10.39
C LYS A 175 -18.61 1.37 11.45
N TYR A 176 -17.39 0.87 11.17
CA TYR A 176 -16.62 0.06 12.12
C TYR A 176 -15.74 0.89 13.06
N ARG A 177 -15.77 2.23 12.98
CA ARG A 177 -15.09 3.10 13.96
C ARG A 177 -15.89 3.19 15.26
N VAL A 178 -15.92 2.10 15.99
CA VAL A 178 -16.52 2.00 17.33
C VAL A 178 -15.42 1.90 18.39
N PRO A 179 -15.61 2.48 19.60
CA PRO A 179 -14.64 2.34 20.67
C PRO A 179 -14.36 0.88 21.05
N GLY A 180 -13.08 0.58 21.27
CA GLY A 180 -12.61 -0.73 21.71
C GLY A 180 -12.36 -1.74 20.59
N ARG A 181 -11.99 -2.97 20.98
CA ARG A 181 -11.46 -4.00 20.06
C ARG A 181 -12.50 -4.61 19.11
N ALA A 182 -13.79 -4.37 19.33
CA ALA A 182 -14.84 -5.01 18.53
C ALA A 182 -14.84 -4.49 17.08
N GLY A 183 -14.72 -3.17 16.90
CA GLY A 183 -14.66 -2.54 15.57
C GLY A 183 -13.46 -3.01 14.76
N ASP A 184 -12.28 -3.01 15.38
CA ASP A 184 -11.05 -3.45 14.73
C ASP A 184 -11.12 -4.92 14.28
N ARG A 185 -11.73 -5.81 15.10
CA ARG A 185 -11.94 -7.21 14.72
C ARG A 185 -12.88 -7.34 13.52
N SER A 186 -14.00 -6.62 13.53
CA SER A 186 -14.96 -6.64 12.42
C SER A 186 -14.34 -6.10 11.13
N LEU A 187 -13.62 -4.98 11.21
CA LEU A 187 -12.93 -4.39 10.06
C LEU A 187 -11.86 -5.33 9.51
N ASN A 188 -11.08 -5.96 10.39
CA ASN A 188 -10.07 -6.94 9.96
C ASN A 188 -10.71 -8.17 9.30
N ALA A 189 -11.85 -8.66 9.80
CA ALA A 189 -12.58 -9.76 9.18
C ALA A 189 -13.03 -9.40 7.75
N VAL A 190 -13.55 -8.19 7.54
CA VAL A 190 -13.93 -7.67 6.21
C VAL A 190 -12.71 -7.57 5.30
N ARG A 191 -11.59 -7.01 5.79
CA ARG A 191 -10.33 -6.93 5.01
C ARG A 191 -9.82 -8.30 4.57
N VAL A 192 -9.87 -9.30 5.45
CA VAL A 192 -9.45 -10.67 5.15
C VAL A 192 -10.39 -11.33 4.12
N ALA A 193 -11.70 -11.08 4.22
CA ALA A 193 -12.69 -11.57 3.27
C ALA A 193 -12.46 -10.98 1.86
N ALA A 194 -12.39 -9.65 1.75
CA ALA A 194 -12.12 -8.95 0.49
C ALA A 194 -10.78 -9.40 -0.13
N ALA A 195 -9.71 -9.52 0.67
CA ALA A 195 -8.41 -9.99 0.20
C ALA A 195 -8.47 -11.39 -0.42
N ARG A 196 -9.32 -12.29 0.09
CA ARG A 196 -9.45 -13.66 -0.43
C ARG A 196 -9.91 -13.69 -1.89
N PHE A 197 -10.79 -12.78 -2.30
CA PHE A 197 -11.24 -12.67 -3.69
C PHE A 197 -10.16 -12.10 -4.61
N LEU A 198 -9.23 -11.33 -4.06
CA LEU A 198 -8.16 -10.67 -4.81
C LEU A 198 -6.88 -11.51 -4.90
N ARG A 199 -6.76 -12.59 -4.12
CA ARG A 199 -5.63 -13.51 -4.22
C ARG A 199 -5.50 -14.08 -5.63
N ASN A 200 -4.26 -14.28 -6.04
CA ASN A 200 -3.91 -15.00 -7.24
C ASN A 200 -2.91 -16.09 -6.84
N ALA A 201 -3.39 -17.34 -6.74
CA ALA A 201 -2.57 -18.47 -6.27
C ALA A 201 -1.31 -18.66 -7.13
N ASP A 202 -1.43 -18.50 -8.45
CA ASP A 202 -0.31 -18.65 -9.38
C ASP A 202 0.76 -17.55 -9.18
N ALA A 203 0.36 -16.37 -8.70
CA ALA A 203 1.29 -15.29 -8.36
C ALA A 203 1.93 -15.47 -6.98
N GLU A 204 1.24 -16.11 -6.03
CA GLU A 204 1.78 -16.41 -4.69
C GLU A 204 2.90 -17.46 -4.76
N ASP A 205 2.80 -18.42 -5.68
CA ASP A 205 3.83 -19.45 -5.91
C ASP A 205 5.01 -18.95 -6.77
N ALA A 206 4.92 -17.74 -7.33
CA ALA A 206 5.98 -17.17 -8.16
C ALA A 206 7.19 -16.76 -7.31
N PRO A 207 8.43 -17.03 -7.77
CA PRO A 207 9.61 -16.59 -7.05
C PRO A 207 9.69 -15.05 -7.00
N LEU A 208 9.93 -14.50 -5.81
CA LEU A 208 10.00 -13.04 -5.57
C LEU A 208 11.07 -12.31 -6.41
N SER A 209 12.07 -13.04 -6.92
CA SER A 209 13.09 -12.53 -7.82
C SER A 209 13.30 -13.48 -8.99
N PRO A 210 13.42 -12.98 -10.23
CA PRO A 210 13.81 -13.78 -11.39
C PRO A 210 15.14 -14.53 -11.16
N ASN A 211 16.04 -13.94 -10.36
CA ASN A 211 17.36 -14.47 -10.06
C ASN A 211 17.50 -14.80 -8.57
N TRP A 212 16.49 -15.43 -7.96
CA TRP A 212 16.52 -15.81 -6.54
C TRP A 212 17.61 -16.83 -6.18
N LYS A 213 18.08 -17.60 -7.17
CA LYS A 213 19.18 -18.56 -6.97
C LYS A 213 20.47 -17.80 -6.72
N GLY A 214 20.97 -17.88 -5.49
CA GLY A 214 22.24 -17.29 -5.11
C GLY A 214 23.42 -17.83 -5.93
N VAL A 215 24.52 -17.09 -5.94
CA VAL A 215 25.76 -17.55 -6.57
C VAL A 215 26.30 -18.73 -5.76
N VAL A 216 26.57 -19.85 -6.42
CA VAL A 216 27.25 -21.00 -5.80
C VAL A 216 28.70 -20.57 -5.53
N ALA A 217 28.99 -20.17 -4.31
CA ALA A 217 30.35 -19.90 -3.85
C ALA A 217 31.05 -21.23 -3.61
N SER A 218 32.16 -21.46 -4.31
CA SER A 218 33.06 -22.58 -3.99
C SER A 218 33.72 -22.28 -2.64
N ASP A 219 33.55 -23.16 -1.67
CA ASP A 219 34.17 -23.05 -0.36
C ASP A 219 35.68 -23.36 -0.52
N GLU A 220 36.52 -22.33 -0.61
CA GLU A 220 37.97 -22.55 -0.59
C GLU A 220 38.37 -23.03 0.80
N PRO A 221 39.08 -24.16 0.93
CA PRO A 221 39.47 -24.70 2.22
C PRO A 221 40.31 -23.66 2.96
N GLN A 222 39.86 -23.28 4.16
CA GLN A 222 40.51 -22.29 5.01
C GLN A 222 41.93 -22.75 5.34
N ARG A 223 42.93 -22.21 4.65
CA ARG A 223 44.34 -22.50 4.94
C ARG A 223 44.67 -21.94 6.33
N PHE A 224 44.95 -22.84 7.26
CA PHE A 224 45.39 -22.47 8.61
C PHE A 224 46.84 -21.96 8.52
N ILE A 225 47.01 -20.65 8.68
CA ILE A 225 48.33 -20.01 8.80
C ILE A 225 48.59 -19.83 10.28
N VAL A 226 49.62 -20.49 10.81
CA VAL A 226 50.11 -20.24 12.17
C VAL A 226 50.86 -18.91 12.14
N PRO A 227 50.43 -17.91 12.93
CA PRO A 227 51.12 -16.63 12.94
C PRO A 227 52.47 -16.74 13.66
N ILE A 228 53.45 -15.97 13.17
CA ILE A 228 54.87 -16.05 13.58
C ILE A 228 55.08 -15.82 15.08
N TRP A 229 54.20 -15.08 15.76
CA TRP A 229 54.31 -14.84 17.21
C TRP A 229 53.90 -16.04 18.08
N VAL A 230 53.44 -17.14 17.47
CA VAL A 230 53.16 -18.41 18.15
C VAL A 230 54.37 -19.35 18.08
N MET A 231 55.44 -18.97 17.36
CA MET A 231 56.69 -19.74 17.24
C MET A 231 57.82 -19.14 18.08
#